data_AF-A0A812YRU8-F1
#
_entry.id   AF-A0A812YRU8-F1
#
_cell.length_a   1.000
_cell.length_b   1.000
_cell.length_c   1.000
_cell.angle_alpha   90.00
_cell.angle_beta   90.00
_cell.angle_gamma   90.00
#
_symmetry.space_group_name_H-M   'P 1'
#
loop_
_entity.id
_entity.type
_entity.pdbx_description
1 polymer ?
#
loop_
_entity_poly.entity_id
_entity_poly.type
_entity_poly.pdbx_seq_one_letter_code
_entity_poly.pdbx_strand_id
1 'polypeptide(L)'
;MSFAARRGGLLRSFSTAASGVSKDAPRVLYEELKQKFGYTGVVNHKQVGVRSLYDILRGVQNKKDLETALQTVNLFYNFGVKLKHREMSTRLLAASMRAPAESEALELIRLYGTWLEHPPDASIVYAVMSHFLDDGKPLVVRDIAKQLREDWRFVLEAPLYSLSIEAMLSLPDDQDGLLEALVLFQDAVHMGVKLPPKTQLRLLNTCLLAVEQEEASGTKLDSALTVAESLARDGYVRAGGSEVSCSIAWLLWHMKDLEPGAFSSLLDGRDAWDTDFLRVSSAHHEALWMTWLHAACSNFSSRSGFSADLPAGFFRALEADRTVT
;
A
#
# COMPACT_ATOMS: atom_id res chain seq x y z
N MET A 1 -39.85 35.13 -39.27
CA MET A 1 -40.18 35.46 -37.86
C MET A 1 -39.08 34.83 -37.00
N SER A 2 -37.89 35.40 -36.85
CA SER A 2 -37.49 36.52 -35.97
C SER A 2 -38.24 36.56 -34.64
N PHE A 3 -37.57 36.12 -33.58
CA PHE A 3 -37.53 36.82 -32.30
C PHE A 3 -36.19 36.55 -31.64
N ALA A 4 -35.30 37.54 -31.76
CA ALA A 4 -34.18 37.73 -30.85
C ALA A 4 -34.69 38.49 -29.60
N ALA A 5 -34.16 38.14 -28.42
CA ALA A 5 -33.47 39.08 -27.52
C ALA A 5 -33.57 38.71 -26.02
N ARG A 6 -32.37 38.70 -25.40
CA ARG A 6 -32.05 39.12 -24.02
C ARG A 6 -32.48 38.21 -22.85
N ARG A 7 -31.50 37.46 -22.35
CA ARG A 7 -30.95 37.65 -20.99
C ARG A 7 -29.44 37.46 -21.02
N GLY A 8 -28.70 38.56 -20.92
CA GLY A 8 -27.31 38.56 -20.49
C GLY A 8 -27.24 38.44 -18.97
N GLY A 9 -26.16 37.86 -18.46
CA GLY A 9 -25.85 37.92 -17.04
C GLY A 9 -25.06 36.72 -16.53
N LEU A 10 -23.74 36.90 -16.45
CA LEU A 10 -22.87 36.28 -15.44
C LEU A 10 -22.61 34.77 -15.53
N LEU A 11 -22.00 34.34 -16.65
CA LEU A 11 -20.97 33.30 -16.56
C LEU A 11 -19.67 33.99 -16.15
N ARG A 12 -19.51 34.24 -14.83
CA ARG A 12 -18.20 34.53 -14.27
C ARG A 12 -17.36 33.27 -14.44
N SER A 13 -16.41 33.34 -15.36
CA SER A 13 -15.23 32.49 -15.38
C SER A 13 -14.66 32.40 -13.97
N PHE A 14 -14.66 31.22 -13.37
CA PHE A 14 -13.82 30.92 -12.22
C PHE A 14 -12.37 30.78 -12.71
N SER A 15 -11.78 31.92 -13.06
CA SER A 15 -10.35 32.13 -13.25
C SER A 15 -9.91 33.07 -12.13
N THR A 16 -9.54 32.47 -11.00
CA THR A 16 -8.81 33.06 -9.84
C THR A 16 -8.90 32.00 -8.73
N ALA A 17 -7.84 31.40 -8.16
CA ALA A 17 -6.50 31.92 -7.92
C ALA A 17 -5.44 30.80 -8.02
N ALA A 18 -4.79 30.71 -9.18
CA ALA A 18 -3.45 30.15 -9.32
C ALA A 18 -2.47 31.28 -9.65
N SER A 19 -2.55 32.40 -8.90
CA SER A 19 -1.66 33.55 -9.09
C SER A 19 -0.47 33.41 -8.16
N GLY A 20 0.68 33.05 -8.73
CA GLY A 20 1.97 33.10 -8.05
C GLY A 20 2.96 31.98 -8.40
N VAL A 21 2.78 31.27 -9.52
CA VAL A 21 3.84 30.37 -9.99
C VAL A 21 4.86 31.24 -10.72
N SER A 22 5.97 31.56 -10.04
CA SER A 22 7.18 31.97 -10.78
C SER A 22 7.55 30.81 -11.72
N LYS A 23 7.66 31.12 -13.02
CA LYS A 23 8.14 30.18 -14.04
C LYS A 23 9.67 30.08 -14.05
N ASP A 24 10.32 30.71 -13.11
CA ASP A 24 11.77 30.85 -13.12
C ASP A 24 12.42 29.55 -12.64
N ALA A 25 13.54 29.20 -13.28
CA ALA A 25 14.29 28.01 -12.92
C ALA A 25 14.74 28.10 -11.44
N PRO A 26 14.80 26.98 -10.69
CA PRO A 26 15.22 26.95 -9.28
C PRO A 26 16.51 27.73 -9.01
N ARG A 27 17.46 27.70 -9.96
CA ARG A 27 18.71 28.46 -9.90
C ARG A 27 18.54 29.98 -9.89
N VAL A 28 17.60 30.51 -10.68
CA VAL A 28 17.33 31.96 -10.72
C VAL A 28 16.74 32.40 -9.38
N LEU A 29 15.74 31.66 -8.89
CA LEU A 29 15.11 31.90 -7.60
C LEU A 29 16.10 31.81 -6.44
N TYR A 30 17.04 30.87 -6.50
CA TYR A 30 18.12 30.75 -5.52
C TYR A 30 19.04 31.97 -5.50
N GLU A 31 19.50 32.47 -6.65
CA GLU A 31 20.36 33.65 -6.70
C GLU A 31 19.64 34.92 -6.21
N GLU A 32 18.36 35.10 -6.58
CA GLU A 32 17.54 36.19 -6.04
C GLU A 32 17.36 36.09 -4.53
N LEU A 33 17.19 34.87 -4.02
CA LEU A 33 17.05 34.62 -2.60
C LEU A 33 18.36 34.89 -1.86
N LYS A 34 19.49 34.44 -2.40
CA LYS A 34 20.83 34.66 -1.84
C LYS A 34 21.14 36.15 -1.69
N GLN A 35 20.73 36.98 -2.64
CA GLN A 35 20.84 38.44 -2.52
C GLN A 35 20.07 39.00 -1.32
N LYS A 36 18.92 38.41 -0.97
CA LYS A 36 18.08 38.81 0.18
C LYS A 36 18.64 38.40 1.53
N PHE A 37 19.48 37.36 1.59
CA PHE A 37 20.15 36.93 2.84
C PHE A 37 21.29 37.89 3.25
N GLY A 38 21.79 38.74 2.34
CA GLY A 38 22.83 39.73 2.62
C GLY A 38 24.19 39.13 3.00
N TYR A 39 25.22 39.99 3.13
CA TYR A 39 26.58 39.58 3.52
C TYR A 39 26.81 39.58 5.04
N THR A 40 25.92 40.18 5.83
CA THR A 40 26.17 40.57 7.22
C THR A 40 25.59 39.63 8.28
N GLY A 41 25.19 38.41 7.91
CA GLY A 41 24.74 37.40 8.90
C GLY A 41 23.38 37.67 9.55
N VAL A 42 22.67 38.74 9.15
CA VAL A 42 21.35 39.12 9.69
C VAL A 42 20.30 39.01 8.60
N VAL A 43 19.36 38.06 8.75
CA VAL A 43 18.27 37.86 7.79
C VAL A 43 17.08 38.75 8.12
N ASN A 44 16.63 39.50 7.12
CA ASN A 44 15.34 40.17 7.22
C ASN A 44 14.20 39.15 7.01
N HIS A 45 13.67 38.60 8.10
CA HIS A 45 12.55 37.65 8.08
C HIS A 45 11.26 38.21 7.45
N LYS A 46 11.16 39.52 7.19
CA LYS A 46 10.04 40.11 6.42
C LYS A 46 10.20 39.93 4.91
N GLN A 47 11.43 39.74 4.43
CA GLN A 47 11.75 39.60 3.00
C GLN A 47 12.07 38.15 2.61
N VAL A 48 12.57 37.37 3.57
CA VAL A 48 12.89 35.95 3.39
C VAL A 48 11.88 35.11 4.15
N GLY A 49 10.96 34.51 3.39
CA GLY A 49 9.97 33.57 3.91
C GLY A 49 10.20 32.16 3.37
N VAL A 50 9.70 31.17 4.11
CA VAL A 50 9.74 29.75 3.72
C VAL A 50 8.98 29.50 2.40
N ARG A 51 8.07 30.40 2.01
CA ARG A 51 7.39 30.36 0.72
C ARG A 51 8.36 30.41 -0.47
N SER A 52 9.43 31.20 -0.40
CA SER A 52 10.43 31.26 -1.47
C SER A 52 11.17 29.92 -1.62
N LEU A 53 11.46 29.25 -0.51
CA LEU A 53 12.04 27.90 -0.52
C LEU A 53 11.07 26.89 -1.14
N TYR A 54 9.78 27.01 -0.84
CA TYR A 54 8.74 26.17 -1.43
C TYR A 54 8.58 26.36 -2.94
N ASP A 55 8.72 27.59 -3.42
CA ASP A 55 8.67 27.89 -4.85
C ASP A 55 9.89 27.27 -5.57
N ILE A 56 11.09 27.33 -4.96
CA ILE A 56 12.30 26.66 -5.46
C ILE A 56 12.10 25.13 -5.52
N LEU A 57 11.62 24.51 -4.42
CA LEU A 57 11.36 23.06 -4.38
C LEU A 57 10.33 22.62 -5.42
N ARG A 58 9.29 23.45 -5.65
CA ARG A 58 8.27 23.17 -6.67
C ARG A 58 8.84 23.17 -8.08
N GLY A 59 9.87 23.96 -8.34
CA GLY A 59 10.54 24.09 -9.63
C GLY A 59 11.51 22.96 -9.97
N VAL A 60 11.85 22.08 -9.03
CA VAL A 60 12.84 21.01 -9.23
C VAL A 60 12.38 20.01 -10.31
N GLN A 61 13.26 19.74 -11.28
CA GLN A 61 13.03 18.75 -12.35
C GLN A 61 14.20 17.78 -12.57
N ASN A 62 15.39 18.10 -12.07
CA ASN A 62 16.59 17.29 -12.26
C ASN A 62 17.51 17.39 -11.02
N LYS A 63 18.57 16.58 -10.99
CA LYS A 63 19.52 16.53 -9.87
C LYS A 63 20.20 17.87 -9.55
N LYS A 64 20.53 18.68 -10.57
CA LYS A 64 21.16 20.00 -10.35
C LYS A 64 20.20 21.00 -9.70
N ASP A 65 18.93 20.94 -10.07
CA ASP A 65 17.89 21.74 -9.42
C ASP A 65 17.70 21.31 -7.97
N LEU A 66 17.77 20.00 -7.69
CA LEU A 66 17.72 19.48 -6.33
C LEU A 66 18.92 19.92 -5.49
N GLU A 67 20.15 19.86 -6.04
CA GLU A 67 21.34 20.39 -5.38
C GLU A 67 21.17 21.87 -5.01
N THR A 68 20.62 22.67 -5.93
CA THR A 68 20.32 24.09 -5.69
C THR A 68 19.28 24.25 -4.58
N ALA A 69 18.24 23.42 -4.58
CA ALA A 69 17.23 23.44 -3.52
C ALA A 69 17.82 23.07 -2.15
N LEU A 70 18.70 22.06 -2.09
CA LEU A 70 19.39 21.66 -0.86
C LEU A 70 20.37 22.74 -0.36
N GLN A 71 21.10 23.41 -1.26
CA GLN A 71 21.90 24.59 -0.91
C GLN A 71 21.02 25.70 -0.31
N THR A 72 19.81 25.87 -0.85
CA THR A 72 18.83 26.82 -0.31
C THR A 72 18.38 26.43 1.10
N VAL A 73 18.10 25.14 1.34
CA VAL A 73 17.78 24.63 2.69
C VAL A 73 18.93 24.91 3.67
N ASN A 74 20.17 24.63 3.26
CA ASN A 74 21.35 24.92 4.07
C ASN A 74 21.52 26.41 4.36
N LEU A 75 21.20 27.28 3.39
CA LEU A 75 21.21 28.74 3.60
C LEU A 75 20.21 29.15 4.68
N PHE A 76 18.98 28.62 4.65
CA PHE A 76 17.99 28.86 5.70
C PHE A 76 18.49 28.40 7.07
N TYR A 77 19.08 27.20 7.13
CA TYR A 77 19.61 26.63 8.36
C TYR A 77 20.76 27.45 8.94
N ASN A 78 21.77 27.78 8.12
CA ASN A 78 22.97 28.52 8.54
C ASN A 78 22.67 29.92 9.07
N PHE A 79 21.61 30.55 8.56
CA PHE A 79 21.16 31.87 9.01
C PHE A 79 20.04 31.81 10.07
N GLY A 80 19.81 30.63 10.67
CA GLY A 80 18.90 30.46 11.81
C GLY A 80 17.41 30.59 11.49
N VAL A 81 17.01 30.48 10.22
CA VAL A 81 15.60 30.46 9.83
C VAL A 81 15.02 29.10 10.20
N LYS A 82 14.12 29.09 11.20
CA LYS A 82 13.53 27.84 11.70
C LYS A 82 12.60 27.20 10.65
N LEU A 83 12.95 26.02 10.15
CA LEU A 83 12.17 25.24 9.20
C LEU A 83 11.12 24.35 9.88
N LYS A 84 10.29 24.93 10.77
CA LYS A 84 9.30 24.19 11.59
C LYS A 84 8.01 23.83 10.84
N HIS A 85 7.99 24.01 9.52
CA HIS A 85 6.76 23.82 8.77
C HIS A 85 6.57 22.34 8.46
N ARG A 86 5.38 21.81 8.80
CA ARG A 86 5.00 20.41 8.60
C ARG A 86 5.18 19.93 7.15
N GLU A 87 4.99 20.82 6.18
CA GLU A 87 5.10 20.49 4.74
C GLU A 87 6.55 20.41 4.22
N MET A 88 7.54 20.82 5.00
CA MET A 88 8.93 20.91 4.52
C MET A 88 9.47 19.54 4.08
N SER A 89 9.36 18.53 4.93
CA SER A 89 9.80 17.16 4.65
C SER A 89 9.06 16.57 3.45
N THR A 90 7.75 16.79 3.37
CA THR A 90 6.90 16.34 2.26
C THR A 90 7.33 16.95 0.92
N ARG A 91 7.54 18.27 0.89
CA ARG A 91 7.94 18.99 -0.34
C ARG A 91 9.36 18.62 -0.77
N LEU A 92 10.26 18.39 0.19
CA LEU A 92 11.61 17.95 -0.10
C LEU A 92 11.64 16.52 -0.65
N LEU A 93 10.88 15.60 -0.06
CA LEU A 93 10.70 14.24 -0.58
C LEU A 93 10.15 14.26 -2.01
N ALA A 94 9.10 15.04 -2.26
CA ALA A 94 8.51 15.18 -3.59
C ALA A 94 9.50 15.78 -4.61
N ALA A 95 10.33 16.74 -4.19
CA ALA A 95 11.38 17.31 -5.04
C ALA A 95 12.46 16.27 -5.38
N SER A 96 12.90 15.46 -4.41
CA SER A 96 13.87 14.38 -4.65
C SER A 96 13.36 13.36 -5.66
N MET A 97 12.10 12.93 -5.53
CA MET A 97 11.49 12.01 -6.49
C MET A 97 11.30 12.60 -7.89
N ARG A 98 10.99 13.90 -7.99
CA ARG A 98 10.91 14.60 -9.27
C ARG A 98 12.26 14.79 -9.96
N ALA A 99 13.37 14.76 -9.20
CA ALA A 99 14.74 14.91 -9.68
C ALA A 99 15.44 13.57 -10.02
N PRO A 100 14.66 12.51 -10.28
CA PRO A 100 15.03 11.10 -10.09
C PRO A 100 16.23 10.83 -9.13
N ALA A 101 16.13 11.34 -7.91
CA ALA A 101 17.15 11.21 -6.87
C ALA A 101 16.67 10.22 -5.79
N GLU A 102 16.60 8.94 -6.16
CA GLU A 102 16.08 7.87 -5.31
C GLU A 102 16.86 7.68 -4.01
N SER A 103 18.19 7.73 -4.07
CA SER A 103 19.07 7.64 -2.89
C SER A 103 18.74 8.72 -1.86
N GLU A 104 18.58 9.95 -2.31
CA GLU A 104 18.27 11.11 -1.49
C GLU A 104 16.85 11.02 -0.91
N ALA A 105 15.89 10.47 -1.66
CA ALA A 105 14.55 10.21 -1.15
C ALA A 105 14.55 9.17 -0.01
N LEU A 106 15.32 8.08 -0.17
CA LEU A 106 15.46 7.05 0.86
C LEU A 106 16.17 7.57 2.11
N GLU A 107 17.27 8.32 1.94
CA GLU A 107 17.96 8.96 3.05
C GLU A 107 17.06 9.94 3.79
N LEU A 108 16.23 10.72 3.07
CA LEU A 108 15.29 11.62 3.69
C LEU A 108 14.24 10.87 4.53
N ILE A 109 13.68 9.77 4.04
CA ILE A 109 12.74 8.95 4.82
C ILE A 109 13.42 8.37 6.07
N ARG A 110 14.67 7.90 5.96
CA ARG A 110 15.43 7.31 7.07
C ARG A 110 15.87 8.33 8.12
N LEU A 111 16.27 9.53 7.67
CA LEU A 111 16.99 10.47 8.52
C LEU A 111 16.27 11.78 8.76
N TYR A 112 15.04 12.01 8.27
CA TYR A 112 14.34 13.30 8.45
C TYR A 112 14.38 13.79 9.90
N GLY A 113 14.25 12.88 10.89
CA GLY A 113 14.23 13.23 12.31
C GLY A 113 15.52 13.87 12.85
N THR A 114 16.65 13.81 12.13
CA THR A 114 17.92 14.41 12.56
C THR A 114 18.02 15.90 12.24
N TRP A 115 17.24 16.39 11.27
CA TRP A 115 17.38 17.72 10.67
C TRP A 115 16.04 18.44 10.46
N LEU A 116 14.93 17.71 10.46
CA LEU A 116 13.56 18.22 10.29
C LEU A 116 12.68 17.80 11.48
N GLU A 117 11.80 18.70 11.88
CA GLU A 117 10.96 18.53 13.07
C GLU A 117 9.78 17.57 12.84
N HIS A 118 9.27 17.50 11.60
CA HIS A 118 8.07 16.75 11.25
C HIS A 118 8.33 15.68 10.17
N PRO A 119 7.65 14.52 10.24
CA PRO A 119 7.70 13.52 9.16
C PRO A 119 7.17 14.06 7.84
N PRO A 120 7.62 13.51 6.70
CA PRO A 120 6.90 13.65 5.46
C PRO A 120 5.50 13.04 5.57
N ASP A 121 4.57 13.55 4.77
CA ASP A 121 3.21 13.02 4.67
C ASP A 121 3.25 11.54 4.24
N ALA A 122 2.56 10.68 4.98
CA ALA A 122 2.51 9.24 4.73
C ALA A 122 2.04 8.91 3.31
N SER A 123 1.09 9.69 2.77
CA SER A 123 0.60 9.50 1.40
C SER A 123 1.69 9.64 0.33
N ILE A 124 2.63 10.58 0.52
CA ILE A 124 3.77 10.75 -0.38
C ILE A 124 4.78 9.61 -0.17
N VAL A 125 4.99 9.16 1.07
CA VAL A 125 5.84 7.99 1.32
C VAL A 125 5.27 6.74 0.65
N TYR A 126 3.95 6.53 0.68
CA TYR A 126 3.32 5.41 -0.02
C TYR A 126 3.44 5.54 -1.54
N ALA A 127 3.39 6.75 -2.10
CA ALA A 127 3.69 6.98 -3.51
C ALA A 127 5.15 6.61 -3.86
N VAL A 128 6.10 6.90 -2.96
CA VAL A 128 7.50 6.47 -3.12
C VAL A 128 7.63 4.95 -3.05
N MET A 129 6.96 4.30 -2.10
CA MET A 129 6.92 2.83 -2.01
C MET A 129 6.34 2.21 -3.28
N SER A 130 5.25 2.75 -3.82
CA SER A 130 4.66 2.31 -5.10
C SER A 130 5.65 2.46 -6.25
N HIS A 131 6.36 3.59 -6.34
CA HIS A 131 7.41 3.79 -7.35
C HIS A 131 8.49 2.70 -7.30
N PHE A 132 9.00 2.37 -6.11
CA PHE A 132 10.01 1.32 -5.96
C PHE A 132 9.47 -0.09 -6.25
N LEU A 133 8.20 -0.33 -5.95
CA LEU A 133 7.53 -1.59 -6.30
C LEU A 133 7.42 -1.74 -7.82
N ASP A 134 6.97 -0.69 -8.52
CA ASP A 134 6.84 -0.65 -9.99
C ASP A 134 8.21 -0.82 -10.69
N ASP A 135 9.28 -0.29 -10.09
CA ASP A 135 10.67 -0.43 -10.54
C ASP A 135 11.27 -1.82 -10.26
N GLY A 136 10.53 -2.75 -9.65
CA GLY A 136 11.02 -4.08 -9.31
C GLY A 136 12.06 -4.09 -8.18
N LYS A 137 11.96 -3.16 -7.23
CA LYS A 137 12.83 -3.04 -6.05
C LYS A 137 12.08 -3.36 -4.74
N PRO A 138 11.53 -4.57 -4.57
CA PRO A 138 10.67 -4.92 -3.43
C PRO A 138 11.37 -4.85 -2.06
N LEU A 139 12.68 -5.15 -1.99
CA LEU A 139 13.45 -5.06 -0.75
C LEU A 139 13.57 -3.60 -0.25
N VAL A 140 13.58 -2.64 -1.16
CA VAL A 140 13.58 -1.21 -0.80
C VAL A 140 12.24 -0.83 -0.16
N VAL A 141 11.14 -1.35 -0.69
CA VAL A 141 9.80 -1.15 -0.11
C VAL A 141 9.74 -1.71 1.32
N ARG A 142 10.30 -2.91 1.53
CA ARG A 142 10.38 -3.54 2.85
C ARG A 142 11.23 -2.75 3.84
N ASP A 143 12.35 -2.20 3.38
CA ASP A 143 13.21 -1.32 4.16
C ASP A 143 12.48 -0.04 4.59
N ILE A 144 11.79 0.62 3.65
CA ILE A 144 10.96 1.80 3.96
C ILE A 144 9.92 1.44 5.01
N ALA A 145 9.21 0.33 4.82
CA ALA A 145 8.16 -0.10 5.75
C ALA A 145 8.69 -0.33 7.17
N LYS A 146 9.88 -0.93 7.30
CA LYS A 146 10.57 -1.08 8.59
C LYS A 146 10.82 0.27 9.26
N GLN A 147 11.34 1.25 8.52
CA GLN A 147 11.61 2.59 9.06
C GLN A 147 10.33 3.27 9.55
N LEU A 148 9.24 3.18 8.79
CA LEU A 148 7.95 3.76 9.19
C LEU A 148 7.39 3.07 10.43
N ARG A 149 7.57 1.74 10.53
CA ARG A 149 7.09 0.94 11.65
C ARG A 149 7.82 1.25 12.97
N GLU A 150 9.09 1.63 12.90
CA GLU A 150 9.93 2.00 14.04
C GLU A 150 9.66 3.44 14.53
N ASP A 151 9.07 4.28 13.68
CA ASP A 151 8.82 5.69 14.00
C ASP A 151 7.38 5.94 14.46
N TRP A 152 7.21 6.16 15.76
CA TRP A 152 5.92 6.42 16.42
C TRP A 152 5.18 7.65 15.87
N ARG A 153 5.84 8.55 15.13
CA ARG A 153 5.21 9.74 14.54
C ARG A 153 4.39 9.41 13.30
N PHE A 154 4.62 8.25 12.68
CA PHE A 154 3.79 7.76 11.59
C PHE A 154 2.60 6.97 12.14
N VAL A 155 1.41 7.32 11.66
CA VAL A 155 0.24 6.46 11.85
C VAL A 155 0.35 5.32 10.85
N LEU A 156 0.25 4.08 11.34
CA LEU A 156 0.30 2.90 10.49
C LEU A 156 -1.06 2.73 9.80
N GLU A 157 -1.06 2.75 8.48
CA GLU A 157 -2.27 2.66 7.66
C GLU A 157 -2.22 1.46 6.72
N ALA A 158 -3.38 1.06 6.19
CA ALA A 158 -3.49 -0.08 5.29
C ALA A 158 -2.57 -0.04 4.05
N PRO A 159 -2.31 1.13 3.40
CA PRO A 159 -1.41 1.18 2.25
C PRO A 159 0.04 0.76 2.56
N LEU A 160 0.54 1.05 3.77
CA LEU A 160 1.87 0.61 4.21
C LEU A 160 2.02 -0.90 4.08
N TYR A 161 1.10 -1.63 4.73
CA TYR A 161 1.11 -3.08 4.73
C TYR A 161 0.75 -3.66 3.37
N SER A 162 -0.19 -3.05 2.65
CA SER A 162 -0.60 -3.54 1.33
C SER A 162 0.55 -3.53 0.34
N LEU A 163 1.28 -2.41 0.24
CA LEU A 163 2.45 -2.29 -0.63
C LEU A 163 3.59 -3.19 -0.17
N SER A 164 3.79 -3.34 1.15
CA SER A 164 4.87 -4.19 1.68
C SER A 164 4.60 -5.68 1.45
N ILE A 165 3.38 -6.15 1.67
CA ILE A 165 2.95 -7.52 1.38
C ILE A 165 3.09 -7.78 -0.11
N GLU A 166 2.61 -6.87 -0.96
CA GLU A 166 2.75 -7.00 -2.41
C GLU A 166 4.21 -7.07 -2.86
N ALA A 167 5.08 -6.26 -2.26
CA ALA A 167 6.52 -6.31 -2.51
C ALA A 167 7.11 -7.68 -2.15
N MET A 168 6.80 -8.23 -0.98
CA MET A 168 7.32 -9.54 -0.57
C MET A 168 6.79 -10.68 -1.43
N LEU A 169 5.54 -10.60 -1.88
CA LEU A 169 4.96 -11.57 -2.82
C LEU A 169 5.48 -11.44 -4.26
N SER A 170 6.23 -10.37 -4.56
CA SER A 170 6.88 -10.18 -5.87
C SER A 170 8.34 -10.65 -5.91
N LEU A 171 8.88 -11.08 -4.77
CA LEU A 171 10.22 -11.68 -4.72
C LEU A 171 10.26 -13.01 -5.48
N PRO A 172 11.40 -13.38 -6.06
CA PRO A 172 11.53 -14.69 -6.71
C PRO A 172 11.42 -15.84 -5.69
N ASP A 173 11.04 -17.02 -6.17
CA ASP A 173 10.71 -18.20 -5.35
C ASP A 173 11.87 -18.70 -4.47
N ASP A 174 13.12 -18.29 -4.74
CA ASP A 174 14.31 -18.62 -3.95
C ASP A 174 14.43 -17.78 -2.66
N GLN A 175 13.57 -16.79 -2.48
CA GLN A 175 13.50 -15.96 -1.29
C GLN A 175 12.23 -16.29 -0.52
N ASP A 176 12.31 -16.30 0.82
CA ASP A 176 11.19 -16.57 1.74
C ASP A 176 10.14 -15.43 1.75
N GLY A 177 9.76 -14.91 0.58
CA GLY A 177 8.86 -13.77 0.39
C GLY A 177 7.45 -14.03 0.91
N LEU A 178 6.93 -15.26 0.78
CA LEU A 178 5.64 -15.63 1.36
C LEU A 178 5.68 -15.56 2.91
N LEU A 179 6.77 -16.02 3.52
CA LEU A 179 6.93 -15.97 4.97
C LEU A 179 6.97 -14.52 5.46
N GLU A 180 7.77 -13.66 4.83
CA GLU A 180 7.83 -12.23 5.16
C GLU A 180 6.48 -11.53 4.95
N ALA A 181 5.75 -11.88 3.88
CA ALA A 181 4.40 -11.36 3.64
C ALA A 181 3.42 -11.74 4.76
N LEU A 182 3.49 -12.99 5.25
CA LEU A 182 2.69 -13.46 6.38
C LEU A 182 3.05 -12.76 7.69
N VAL A 183 4.33 -12.50 7.94
CA VAL A 183 4.79 -11.73 9.11
C VAL A 183 4.22 -10.30 9.07
N LEU A 184 4.26 -9.64 7.92
CA LEU A 184 3.68 -8.30 7.74
C LEU A 184 2.16 -8.31 7.92
N PHE A 185 1.48 -9.35 7.44
CA PHE A 185 0.05 -9.54 7.63
C PHE A 185 -0.30 -9.71 9.11
N GLN A 186 0.43 -10.56 9.84
CA GLN A 186 0.23 -10.75 11.28
C GLN A 186 0.49 -9.46 12.08
N ASP A 187 1.52 -8.68 11.73
CA ASP A 187 1.75 -7.36 12.34
C ASP A 187 0.59 -6.40 12.05
N ALA A 188 0.05 -6.37 10.82
CA ALA A 188 -1.11 -5.54 10.50
C ALA A 188 -2.32 -5.89 11.37
N VAL A 189 -2.62 -7.19 11.54
CA VAL A 189 -3.70 -7.69 12.40
C VAL A 189 -3.44 -7.30 13.86
N HIS A 190 -2.22 -7.47 14.36
CA HIS A 190 -1.83 -7.11 15.73
C HIS A 190 -1.97 -5.59 15.98
N MET A 191 -1.63 -4.78 15.00
CA MET A 191 -1.75 -3.32 15.04
C MET A 191 -3.19 -2.83 14.80
N GLY A 192 -4.16 -3.73 14.56
CA GLY A 192 -5.56 -3.38 14.32
C GLY A 192 -5.79 -2.68 12.98
N VAL A 193 -4.88 -2.85 12.01
CA VAL A 193 -4.98 -2.25 10.69
C VAL A 193 -5.74 -3.17 9.75
N LYS A 194 -6.93 -2.74 9.33
CA LYS A 194 -7.77 -3.48 8.38
C LYS A 194 -7.20 -3.40 6.96
N LEU A 195 -6.84 -4.55 6.39
CA LEU A 195 -6.29 -4.63 5.03
C LEU A 195 -7.39 -4.68 3.96
N PRO A 196 -7.11 -4.19 2.74
CA PRO A 196 -8.03 -4.32 1.61
C PRO A 196 -8.25 -5.80 1.22
N PRO A 197 -9.45 -6.18 0.75
CA PRO A 197 -9.74 -7.56 0.32
C PRO A 197 -8.78 -8.09 -0.70
N LYS A 198 -8.41 -7.23 -1.66
CA LYS A 198 -7.55 -7.60 -2.78
C LYS A 198 -6.18 -8.08 -2.29
N THR A 199 -5.61 -7.40 -1.29
CA THR A 199 -4.32 -7.78 -0.68
C THR A 199 -4.46 -9.10 0.08
N GLN A 200 -5.50 -9.25 0.90
CA GLN A 200 -5.73 -10.48 1.67
C GLN A 200 -6.01 -11.68 0.76
N LEU A 201 -6.79 -11.50 -0.31
CA LEU A 201 -7.10 -12.53 -1.29
C LEU A 201 -5.86 -12.98 -2.07
N ARG A 202 -5.02 -12.03 -2.49
CA ARG A 202 -3.74 -12.35 -3.16
C ARG A 202 -2.84 -13.17 -2.23
N LEU A 203 -2.70 -12.74 -0.97
CA LEU A 203 -1.93 -13.49 0.03
C LEU A 203 -2.48 -14.90 0.25
N LEU A 204 -3.79 -15.05 0.40
CA LEU A 204 -4.46 -16.35 0.53
C LEU A 204 -4.16 -17.26 -0.66
N ASN A 205 -4.28 -16.74 -1.89
CA ASN A 205 -4.02 -17.52 -3.10
C ASN A 205 -2.56 -17.97 -3.18
N THR A 206 -1.61 -17.12 -2.78
CA THR A 206 -0.19 -17.51 -2.72
C THR A 206 0.06 -18.58 -1.65
N CYS A 207 -0.59 -18.49 -0.48
CA CYS A 207 -0.51 -19.55 0.52
C CYS A 207 -1.03 -20.89 -0.03
N LEU A 208 -2.14 -20.88 -0.76
CA LEU A 208 -2.74 -22.08 -1.31
C LEU A 208 -1.90 -22.71 -2.43
N LEU A 209 -1.26 -21.89 -3.29
CA LEU A 209 -0.26 -22.39 -4.23
C LEU A 209 0.92 -23.07 -3.52
N ALA A 210 1.38 -22.51 -2.38
CA ALA A 210 2.44 -23.11 -1.60
C ALA A 210 2.03 -24.43 -0.90
N VAL A 211 0.73 -24.61 -0.61
CA VAL A 211 0.14 -25.86 -0.11
C VAL A 211 0.04 -26.92 -1.22
N GLU A 212 -0.12 -26.53 -2.49
CA GLU A 212 -0.11 -27.48 -3.61
C GLU A 212 1.29 -28.00 -3.94
N GLN A 213 2.31 -27.14 -3.84
CA GLN A 213 3.68 -27.47 -4.25
C GLN A 213 4.40 -28.39 -3.26
N GLU A 214 4.08 -28.28 -1.98
CA GLU A 214 4.57 -29.20 -0.95
C GLU A 214 3.34 -29.85 -0.32
N GLU A 215 3.17 -31.16 -0.52
CA GLU A 215 2.07 -31.95 0.07
C GLU A 215 1.70 -31.42 1.45
N ALA A 216 0.46 -30.90 1.55
CA ALA A 216 -0.06 -30.04 2.61
C ALA A 216 0.64 -30.18 3.98
N SER A 217 1.68 -29.38 4.21
CA SER A 217 2.28 -29.26 5.54
C SER A 217 1.35 -28.47 6.45
N GLY A 218 1.15 -28.95 7.69
CA GLY A 218 0.17 -28.35 8.63
C GLY A 218 0.39 -26.86 8.89
N THR A 219 1.63 -26.37 8.79
CA THR A 219 1.98 -24.96 9.01
C THR A 219 1.54 -24.03 7.88
N LYS A 220 1.56 -24.50 6.62
CA LYS A 220 1.10 -23.71 5.46
C LYS A 220 -0.42 -23.62 5.40
N LEU A 221 -1.10 -24.72 5.72
CA LEU A 221 -2.56 -24.74 5.90
C LEU A 221 -3.00 -23.79 7.01
N ASP A 222 -2.31 -23.81 8.15
CA ASP A 222 -2.56 -22.90 9.28
C ASP A 222 -2.43 -21.42 8.89
N SER A 223 -1.41 -21.10 8.08
CA SER A 223 -1.20 -19.76 7.55
C SER A 223 -2.34 -19.33 6.62
N ALA A 224 -2.74 -20.20 5.68
CA ALA A 224 -3.86 -19.95 4.77
C ALA A 224 -5.18 -19.77 5.52
N LEU A 225 -5.44 -20.61 6.53
CA LEU A 225 -6.59 -20.48 7.43
C LEU A 225 -6.62 -19.12 8.11
N THR A 226 -5.49 -18.66 8.65
CA THR A 226 -5.37 -17.37 9.35
C THR A 226 -5.75 -16.19 8.45
N VAL A 227 -5.32 -16.21 7.18
CA VAL A 227 -5.71 -15.19 6.20
C VAL A 227 -7.21 -15.28 5.86
N ALA A 228 -7.73 -16.50 5.70
CA ALA A 228 -9.15 -16.72 5.42
C ALA A 228 -10.07 -16.24 6.56
N GLU A 229 -9.71 -16.43 7.83
CA GLU A 229 -10.52 -15.90 8.94
C GLU A 229 -10.54 -14.38 8.96
N SER A 230 -9.42 -13.74 8.65
CA SER A 230 -9.34 -12.28 8.59
C SER A 230 -10.30 -11.74 7.53
N LEU A 231 -10.32 -12.35 6.34
CA LEU A 231 -11.28 -12.03 5.27
C LEU A 231 -12.73 -12.22 5.70
N ALA A 232 -13.02 -13.29 6.45
CA ALA A 232 -14.34 -13.59 6.97
C ALA A 232 -14.77 -12.59 8.05
N ARG A 233 -13.90 -12.30 9.02
CA ARG A 233 -14.09 -11.34 10.12
C ARG A 233 -14.34 -9.94 9.61
N ASP A 234 -13.66 -9.57 8.53
CA ASP A 234 -13.84 -8.28 7.88
C ASP A 234 -15.14 -8.14 7.07
N GLY A 235 -15.92 -9.22 6.95
CA GLY A 235 -17.25 -9.24 6.34
C GLY A 235 -17.25 -9.43 4.81
N TYR A 236 -16.09 -9.64 4.18
CA TYR A 236 -15.99 -9.73 2.71
C TYR A 236 -16.62 -11.00 2.15
N VAL A 237 -16.64 -12.06 2.94
CA VAL A 237 -17.39 -13.27 2.68
C VAL A 237 -18.89 -12.99 2.60
N ARG A 238 -19.42 -12.26 3.58
CA ARG A 238 -20.86 -11.94 3.67
C ARG A 238 -21.30 -11.00 2.56
N ALA A 239 -20.37 -10.23 2.00
CA ALA A 239 -20.61 -9.36 0.86
C ALA A 239 -20.78 -10.11 -0.48
N GLY A 240 -20.61 -11.44 -0.51
CA GLY A 240 -20.91 -12.25 -1.69
C GLY A 240 -19.84 -12.21 -2.79
N GLY A 241 -18.58 -11.90 -2.45
CA GLY A 241 -17.48 -11.91 -3.41
C GLY A 241 -17.18 -13.32 -3.91
N SER A 242 -17.49 -13.61 -5.18
CA SER A 242 -17.30 -14.94 -5.78
C SER A 242 -15.86 -15.44 -5.71
N GLU A 243 -14.87 -14.54 -5.85
CA GLU A 243 -13.45 -14.89 -5.81
C GLU A 243 -13.01 -15.34 -4.40
N VAL A 244 -13.45 -14.62 -3.37
CA VAL A 244 -13.16 -14.97 -1.97
C VAL A 244 -13.78 -16.32 -1.63
N SER A 245 -15.03 -16.55 -2.05
CA SER A 245 -15.70 -17.84 -1.86
C SER A 245 -15.00 -18.99 -2.59
N CYS A 246 -14.47 -18.78 -3.80
CA CYS A 246 -13.68 -19.77 -4.52
C CYS A 246 -12.37 -20.11 -3.80
N SER A 247 -11.61 -19.12 -3.33
CA SER A 247 -10.37 -19.36 -2.60
C SER A 247 -10.59 -20.07 -1.26
N ILE A 248 -11.70 -19.77 -0.57
CA ILE A 248 -12.10 -20.50 0.64
C ILE A 248 -12.51 -21.93 0.28
N ALA A 249 -13.26 -22.15 -0.79
CA ALA A 249 -13.58 -23.51 -1.26
C ALA A 249 -12.31 -24.31 -1.55
N TRP A 250 -11.30 -23.70 -2.16
CA TRP A 250 -10.02 -24.35 -2.44
C TRP A 250 -9.24 -24.70 -1.16
N LEU A 251 -9.20 -23.81 -0.19
CA LEU A 251 -8.63 -24.10 1.13
C LEU A 251 -9.30 -25.32 1.78
N LEU A 252 -10.64 -25.33 1.80
CA LEU A 252 -11.41 -26.42 2.38
C LEU A 252 -11.24 -27.73 1.60
N TRP A 253 -11.02 -27.67 0.28
CA TRP A 253 -10.70 -28.83 -0.53
C TRP A 253 -9.37 -29.47 -0.09
N HIS A 254 -8.33 -28.68 0.16
CA HIS A 254 -7.06 -29.19 0.69
C HIS A 254 -7.17 -29.78 2.10
N MET A 255 -8.21 -29.42 2.84
CA MET A 255 -8.48 -29.95 4.17
C MET A 255 -9.42 -31.17 4.17
N LYS A 256 -10.01 -31.54 3.02
CA LYS A 256 -11.06 -32.57 2.94
C LYS A 256 -10.57 -33.95 3.35
N ASP A 257 -9.32 -34.28 2.99
CA ASP A 257 -8.71 -35.59 3.20
C ASP A 257 -7.93 -35.65 4.54
N LEU A 258 -7.97 -34.59 5.35
CA LEU A 258 -7.36 -34.59 6.67
C LEU A 258 -8.13 -35.52 7.61
N GLU A 259 -7.40 -36.25 8.45
CA GLU A 259 -8.02 -37.02 9.53
C GLU A 259 -8.82 -36.08 10.45
N PRO A 260 -9.98 -36.51 10.98
CA PRO A 260 -10.83 -35.66 11.81
C PRO A 260 -10.11 -35.01 13.00
N GLY A 261 -9.11 -35.70 13.58
CA GLY A 261 -8.27 -35.16 14.64
C GLY A 261 -7.35 -34.03 14.19
N ALA A 262 -6.73 -34.16 13.01
CA ALA A 262 -5.89 -33.11 12.42
C ALA A 262 -6.71 -31.89 12.00
N PHE A 263 -7.88 -32.12 11.40
CA PHE A 263 -8.85 -31.07 11.08
C PHE A 263 -9.29 -30.30 12.33
N SER A 264 -9.65 -31.03 13.40
CA SER A 264 -10.05 -30.41 14.67
C SER A 264 -8.91 -29.63 15.33
N SER A 265 -7.69 -30.16 15.29
CA SER A 265 -6.49 -29.50 15.81
C SER A 265 -6.17 -28.20 15.08
N LEU A 266 -6.35 -28.13 13.77
CA LEU A 266 -6.16 -26.89 12.99
C LEU A 266 -7.19 -25.81 13.32
N LEU A 267 -8.37 -26.22 13.82
CA LEU A 267 -9.46 -25.32 14.19
C LEU A 267 -9.45 -24.91 15.66
N ASP A 268 -8.64 -25.56 16.50
CA ASP A 268 -8.60 -25.30 17.93
C ASP A 268 -8.12 -23.88 18.24
N GLY A 269 -8.81 -23.18 19.15
CA GLY A 269 -8.50 -21.80 19.54
C GLY A 269 -8.89 -20.69 18.53
N ARG A 270 -9.58 -21.02 17.42
CA ARG A 270 -10.01 -20.03 16.40
C ARG A 270 -11.43 -19.53 16.68
N ASP A 271 -11.55 -18.53 17.56
CA ASP A 271 -12.83 -17.95 18.04
C ASP A 271 -13.67 -17.25 16.95
N ALA A 272 -13.05 -16.76 15.88
CA ALA A 272 -13.74 -15.94 14.86
C ALA A 272 -14.74 -16.74 14.00
N TRP A 273 -14.68 -18.06 14.04
CA TRP A 273 -15.54 -18.95 13.26
C TRP A 273 -16.86 -19.29 13.96
N ASP A 274 -17.13 -18.68 15.11
CA ASP A 274 -18.34 -18.91 15.90
C ASP A 274 -19.64 -18.36 15.26
N THR A 275 -19.56 -17.80 14.04
CA THR A 275 -20.75 -17.40 13.27
C THR A 275 -20.91 -18.26 12.03
N ASP A 276 -21.77 -19.27 12.09
CA ASP A 276 -22.38 -20.02 10.97
C ASP A 276 -21.46 -20.64 9.88
N PHE A 277 -20.16 -20.35 9.86
CA PHE A 277 -19.23 -20.57 8.75
C PHE A 277 -18.61 -21.98 8.75
N LEU A 278 -18.27 -22.51 9.93
CA LEU A 278 -17.80 -23.90 10.14
C LEU A 278 -18.67 -24.72 11.09
N ARG A 279 -19.64 -24.10 11.78
CA ARG A 279 -20.56 -24.82 12.69
C ARG A 279 -21.41 -25.86 11.95
N VAL A 280 -21.53 -25.74 10.64
CA VAL A 280 -21.99 -26.83 9.81
C VAL A 280 -20.78 -27.75 9.58
N SER A 281 -20.77 -28.89 10.29
CA SER A 281 -20.14 -30.13 9.82
C SER A 281 -18.70 -30.47 10.22
N SER A 282 -18.49 -30.80 11.50
CA SER A 282 -17.46 -31.81 11.86
C SER A 282 -17.85 -33.24 11.43
N ALA A 283 -19.13 -33.46 11.05
CA ALA A 283 -19.65 -34.76 10.63
C ALA A 283 -19.56 -35.04 9.11
N HIS A 284 -19.33 -34.02 8.30
CA HIS A 284 -19.22 -34.07 6.82
C HIS A 284 -18.28 -32.95 6.33
N HIS A 285 -17.09 -32.81 6.92
CA HIS A 285 -16.13 -31.77 6.51
C HIS A 285 -15.71 -31.95 5.03
N GLU A 286 -15.74 -33.19 4.55
CA GLU A 286 -15.54 -33.58 3.14
C GLU A 286 -16.48 -32.86 2.14
N ALA A 287 -17.64 -32.37 2.58
CA ALA A 287 -18.62 -31.68 1.74
C ALA A 287 -18.62 -30.15 1.91
N LEU A 288 -17.80 -29.60 2.81
CA LEU A 288 -17.82 -28.17 3.11
C LEU A 288 -17.38 -27.31 1.92
N TRP A 289 -16.32 -27.73 1.22
CA TRP A 289 -15.83 -27.04 0.03
C TRP A 289 -16.90 -26.93 -1.07
N MET A 290 -17.78 -27.93 -1.21
CA MET A 290 -18.89 -27.90 -2.19
C MET A 290 -19.90 -26.80 -1.86
N THR A 291 -20.21 -26.61 -0.58
CA THR A 291 -21.13 -25.55 -0.14
C THR A 291 -20.61 -24.17 -0.54
N TRP A 292 -19.30 -23.96 -0.35
CA TRP A 292 -18.61 -22.73 -0.73
C TRP A 292 -18.52 -22.52 -2.23
N LEU A 293 -18.24 -23.58 -2.97
CA LEU A 293 -18.23 -23.53 -4.42
C LEU A 293 -19.63 -23.23 -4.97
N HIS A 294 -20.68 -23.85 -4.42
CA HIS A 294 -22.05 -23.54 -4.78
C HIS A 294 -22.42 -22.10 -4.45
N ALA A 295 -22.02 -21.59 -3.29
CA ALA A 295 -22.21 -20.18 -2.93
C ALA A 295 -21.51 -19.25 -3.93
N ALA A 296 -20.25 -19.54 -4.30
CA ALA A 296 -19.50 -18.79 -5.30
C ALA A 296 -20.22 -18.78 -6.66
N CYS A 297 -20.69 -19.95 -7.11
CA CYS A 297 -21.45 -20.11 -8.36
C CYS A 297 -22.81 -19.40 -8.32
N SER A 298 -23.50 -19.39 -7.16
CA SER A 298 -24.80 -18.75 -7.01
C SER A 298 -24.72 -17.21 -7.03
N ASN A 299 -23.61 -16.66 -6.52
CA ASN A 299 -23.33 -15.23 -6.52
C ASN A 299 -22.70 -14.73 -7.83
N PHE A 300 -22.55 -15.60 -8.84
CA PHE A 300 -21.92 -15.33 -10.13
C PHE A 300 -22.70 -14.36 -11.05
N SER A 301 -23.68 -13.63 -10.53
CA SER A 301 -24.51 -12.74 -11.34
C SER A 301 -23.78 -11.43 -11.72
N SER A 302 -23.20 -11.43 -12.93
CA SER A 302 -23.43 -10.42 -13.98
C SER A 302 -22.35 -9.42 -14.45
N ARG A 303 -21.10 -9.33 -13.93
CA ARG A 303 -20.12 -8.37 -14.53
C ARG A 303 -18.64 -8.75 -14.62
N SER A 304 -18.18 -9.81 -13.98
CA SER A 304 -16.79 -10.24 -14.06
C SER A 304 -16.75 -11.75 -14.27
N GLY A 305 -16.18 -12.19 -15.38
CA GLY A 305 -15.76 -13.58 -15.51
C GLY A 305 -14.78 -13.94 -14.40
N PHE A 306 -14.42 -15.22 -14.31
CA PHE A 306 -13.36 -15.67 -13.42
C PHE A 306 -12.10 -14.78 -13.63
N SER A 307 -11.66 -14.07 -12.58
CA SER A 307 -10.39 -13.33 -12.60
C SER A 307 -9.25 -14.29 -12.92
N ALA A 308 -8.24 -13.80 -13.63
CA ALA A 308 -7.00 -14.55 -13.84
C ALA A 308 -6.29 -14.90 -12.51
N ASP A 309 -6.64 -14.21 -11.44
CA ASP A 309 -6.11 -14.42 -10.08
C ASP A 309 -6.81 -15.55 -9.33
N LEU A 310 -7.82 -16.19 -9.93
CA LEU A 310 -8.47 -17.34 -9.31
C LEU A 310 -7.51 -18.52 -9.25
N PRO A 311 -7.73 -19.40 -8.27
CA PRO A 311 -6.88 -20.54 -8.10
C PRO A 311 -7.05 -21.55 -9.24
N ALA A 312 -6.16 -21.45 -10.23
CA ALA A 312 -6.12 -22.37 -11.35
C ALA A 312 -5.92 -23.83 -10.88
N GLY A 313 -5.21 -24.03 -9.77
CA GLY A 313 -5.01 -25.33 -9.15
C GLY A 313 -6.32 -26.00 -8.72
N PHE A 314 -7.23 -25.27 -8.09
CA PHE A 314 -8.54 -25.80 -7.67
C PHE A 314 -9.34 -26.37 -8.86
N PHE A 315 -9.48 -25.61 -9.93
CA PHE A 315 -10.26 -26.06 -11.10
C PHE A 315 -9.57 -27.21 -11.83
N ARG A 316 -8.24 -27.21 -11.93
CA ARG A 316 -7.47 -28.35 -12.46
C ARG A 316 -7.67 -29.61 -11.60
N ALA A 317 -7.66 -29.47 -10.28
CA ALA A 317 -7.88 -30.59 -9.36
C ALA A 317 -9.30 -31.17 -9.53
N LEU A 318 -10.32 -30.32 -9.66
CA LEU A 318 -11.69 -30.76 -9.96
C LEU A 318 -11.82 -31.45 -11.33
N GLU A 319 -11.10 -30.96 -12.34
CA GLU A 319 -11.07 -31.60 -13.66
C GLU A 319 -10.38 -32.96 -13.64
N ALA A 320 -9.27 -33.09 -12.89
CA ALA A 320 -8.56 -34.36 -12.73
C ALA A 320 -9.39 -35.39 -11.96
N ASP A 321 -10.08 -34.99 -10.89
CA ASP A 321 -10.91 -35.88 -10.07
C ASP A 321 -12.09 -36.47 -10.87
N ARG A 322 -12.61 -35.72 -11.87
CA ARG A 322 -13.64 -36.19 -12.80
C ARG A 322 -13.17 -37.23 -13.81
N THR A 323 -11.86 -37.43 -13.97
CA THR A 323 -11.33 -38.47 -14.87
C THR A 323 -11.22 -39.85 -14.22
N VAL A 324 -11.66 -40.00 -12.95
CA VAL A 324 -11.62 -41.25 -12.18
C VAL A 324 -13.02 -41.87 -11.96
N THR A 325 -14.09 -41.23 -12.46
CA THR A 325 -15.45 -41.81 -12.51
C THR A 325 -15.81 -42.35 -13.87
#